data_AF-A0A2S9G368-F1
#
_entry.id   AF-A0A2S9G368-F1
#
_cell.length_a   1.000
_cell.length_b   1.000
_cell.length_c   1.000
_cell.angle_alpha   90.00
_cell.angle_beta   90.00
_cell.angle_gamma   90.00
#
_symmetry.space_group_name_H-M   'P 1'
#
loop_
_entity.id
_entity.type
_entity.pdbx_description
1 polymer ?
#
loop_
_entity_poly.entity_id
_entity_poly.type
_entity_poly.pdbx_seq_one_letter_code
_entity_poly.pdbx_strand_id
1 'polypeptide(L)'
;VVEEVIDRLDLDTATFLVESAVLDRFTTEQLDALLGRHDSARMLGLLTSSGNPFLVSLDHQRVWYRYHHLFGDVLRGRLRASAP
;
A
#
# COMPACT_ATOMS: atom_id res chain seq x y z
N VAL A 1 -7.20 14.05 6.96
CA VAL A 1 -5.89 14.05 6.26
C VAL A 1 -5.56 12.73 5.59
N VAL A 2 -5.23 11.64 6.29
CA VAL A 2 -4.78 10.40 5.61
C VAL A 2 -5.90 9.68 4.84
N GLU A 3 -7.12 9.64 5.39
CA GLU A 3 -8.29 9.14 4.66
C GLU A 3 -8.62 9.98 3.41
N GLU A 4 -8.56 11.30 3.51
CA GLU A 4 -8.79 12.18 2.35
C GLU A 4 -7.78 11.94 1.22
N VAL A 5 -6.54 11.53 1.54
CA VAL A 5 -5.57 11.16 0.51
C VAL A 5 -6.04 9.90 -0.21
N ILE A 6 -6.51 8.89 0.53
CA ILE A 6 -7.04 7.64 -0.05
C ILE A 6 -8.29 7.93 -0.90
N ASP A 7 -9.19 8.79 -0.42
CA ASP A 7 -10.44 9.13 -1.12
C ASP A 7 -10.21 9.96 -2.40
N ARG A 8 -9.02 10.55 -2.55
CA ARG A 8 -8.59 11.24 -3.77
C ARG A 8 -7.88 10.33 -4.78
N LEU A 9 -7.54 9.11 -4.38
CA LEU A 9 -6.98 8.12 -5.29
C LEU A 9 -8.10 7.50 -6.12
N ASP A 10 -7.77 7.08 -7.33
CA ASP A 10 -8.62 6.21 -8.11
C ASP A 10 -8.88 4.87 -7.38
N LEU A 11 -10.05 4.30 -7.67
CA LEU A 11 -10.57 3.11 -6.98
C LEU A 11 -9.58 1.93 -7.00
N ASP A 12 -8.88 1.75 -8.12
CA ASP A 12 -7.90 0.66 -8.28
C ASP A 12 -6.72 0.83 -7.32
N THR A 13 -6.15 2.03 -7.23
CA THR A 13 -5.05 2.34 -6.30
C THR A 13 -5.51 2.25 -4.85
N ALA A 14 -6.72 2.76 -4.54
CA ALA A 14 -7.26 2.68 -3.19
C ALA A 14 -7.47 1.21 -2.76
N THR A 15 -8.04 0.37 -3.61
CA THR A 15 -8.21 -1.07 -3.35
C THR A 15 -6.85 -1.75 -3.18
N PHE A 16 -5.88 -1.50 -4.07
CA PHE A 16 -4.52 -2.04 -3.95
C PHE A 16 -3.89 -1.72 -2.59
N LEU A 17 -3.96 -0.46 -2.15
CA LEU A 17 -3.41 -0.03 -0.86
C LEU A 17 -4.08 -0.73 0.31
N VAL A 18 -5.40 -0.86 0.28
CA VAL A 18 -6.18 -1.50 1.35
C VAL A 18 -5.87 -3.00 1.42
N GLU A 19 -5.88 -3.71 0.30
CA GLU A 19 -5.61 -5.16 0.27
C GLU A 19 -4.15 -5.47 0.63
N SER A 20 -3.19 -4.67 0.18
CA SER A 20 -1.77 -4.85 0.53
C SER A 20 -1.45 -4.59 2.01
N ALA A 21 -2.29 -3.83 2.72
CA ALA A 21 -2.08 -3.50 4.13
C ALA A 21 -2.29 -4.67 5.11
N VAL A 22 -2.71 -5.83 4.60
CA VAL A 22 -2.75 -7.09 5.34
C VAL A 22 -1.35 -7.51 5.85
N LEU A 23 -0.29 -7.13 5.12
CA LEU A 23 1.09 -7.35 5.53
C LEU A 23 1.66 -6.11 6.24
N ASP A 24 2.42 -6.31 7.33
CA ASP A 24 3.11 -5.22 8.02
C ASP A 24 4.37 -4.76 7.28
N ARG A 25 5.02 -5.71 6.62
CA ARG A 25 6.20 -5.51 5.76
C ARG A 25 6.03 -6.41 4.56
N PHE A 26 6.31 -5.89 3.37
CA PHE A 26 6.06 -6.61 2.12
C PHE A 26 7.09 -6.26 1.06
N THR A 27 7.27 -7.17 0.11
CA THR A 27 7.97 -6.92 -1.16
C THR A 27 6.96 -6.81 -2.30
N THR A 28 7.39 -6.28 -3.44
CA THR A 28 6.56 -6.23 -4.65
C THR A 28 6.11 -7.63 -5.07
N GLU A 29 7.00 -8.61 -5.02
CA GLU A 29 6.70 -10.00 -5.39
C GLU A 29 5.69 -10.66 -4.44
N GLN A 30 5.77 -10.35 -3.14
CA GLN A 30 4.80 -10.84 -2.16
C GLN A 30 3.41 -10.27 -2.41
N LEU A 31 3.32 -8.97 -2.73
CA LEU A 31 2.05 -8.34 -3.08
C LEU A 31 1.48 -8.88 -4.39
N ASP A 32 2.31 -9.08 -5.39
CA ASP A 32 1.92 -9.67 -6.67
C ASP A 32 1.31 -11.08 -6.48
N ALA A 33 2.01 -11.94 -5.73
CA ALA A 33 1.52 -13.28 -5.42
C ALA A 33 0.24 -13.27 -4.56
N LEU A 34 0.13 -12.35 -3.61
CA LEU A 34 -1.00 -12.27 -2.69
C LEU A 34 -2.26 -11.70 -3.34
N LEU A 35 -2.11 -10.66 -4.15
CA LEU A 35 -3.21 -9.94 -4.80
C LEU A 35 -3.51 -10.47 -6.21
N GLY A 36 -2.80 -11.51 -6.65
CA GLY A 36 -2.95 -12.11 -7.98
C GLY A 36 -2.65 -11.13 -9.12
N ARG A 37 -1.69 -10.22 -8.92
CA ARG A 37 -1.33 -9.17 -9.89
C ARG A 37 0.17 -9.18 -10.17
N HIS A 38 0.60 -8.33 -11.11
CA HIS A 38 2.01 -8.24 -11.56
C HIS A 38 2.51 -6.80 -11.69
N ASP A 39 1.73 -5.83 -11.22
CA ASP A 39 2.01 -4.41 -11.34
C ASP A 39 2.27 -3.73 -10.00
N SER A 40 2.43 -4.50 -8.90
CA SER A 40 2.71 -3.95 -7.56
C SER A 40 3.97 -3.08 -7.54
N ALA A 41 5.02 -3.48 -8.29
CA ALA A 41 6.23 -2.68 -8.42
C ALA A 41 5.98 -1.30 -9.06
N ARG A 42 5.14 -1.27 -10.10
CA ARG A 42 4.74 -0.02 -10.76
C ARG A 42 3.92 0.85 -9.82
N MET A 43 2.94 0.27 -9.12
CA MET A 43 2.06 0.97 -8.19
C MET A 43 2.83 1.59 -7.02
N LEU A 44 3.72 0.83 -6.37
CA LEU A 44 4.59 1.34 -5.31
C LEU A 44 5.57 2.40 -5.82
N GLY A 45 6.06 2.24 -7.06
CA GLY A 45 6.90 3.24 -7.73
C GLY A 45 6.19 4.58 -7.93
N LEU A 46 4.93 4.57 -8.35
CA LEU A 46 4.10 5.78 -8.50
C LEU A 46 3.86 6.46 -7.16
N LEU A 47 3.52 5.69 -6.12
CA LEU A 47 3.32 6.20 -4.77
C LEU A 47 4.59 6.87 -4.24
N THR A 48 5.74 6.21 -4.35
CA THR A 48 7.02 6.76 -3.90
C THR A 48 7.42 8.01 -4.71
N SER A 49 7.16 8.00 -6.03
CA SER A 49 7.52 9.13 -6.92
C SER A 49 6.65 10.36 -6.71
N SER A 50 5.40 10.17 -6.26
CA SER A 50 4.50 11.27 -5.90
C SER A 50 4.92 12.03 -4.64
N GLY A 51 6.01 11.60 -3.99
CA GLY A 51 6.47 12.17 -2.72
C GLY A 51 5.60 11.73 -1.53
N ASN A 52 4.85 10.63 -1.67
CA ASN A 52 3.98 10.14 -0.63
C ASN A 52 4.81 9.69 0.59
N PRO A 53 4.72 10.38 1.75
CA PRO A 53 5.52 10.06 2.93
C PRO A 53 5.04 8.79 3.65
N PHE A 54 3.93 8.19 3.22
CA PHE A 54 3.31 7.06 3.90
C PHE A 54 3.90 5.70 3.51
N LEU A 55 4.72 5.62 2.47
CA LEU A 55 5.43 4.40 2.09
C LEU A 55 6.90 4.54 2.47
N VAL A 56 7.40 3.62 3.30
CA VAL A 56 8.76 3.65 3.81
C VAL A 56 9.50 2.43 3.29
N SER A 57 10.59 2.64 2.56
CA SER A 57 11.54 1.57 2.21
C SER A 57 12.34 1.16 3.44
N LEU A 58 12.42 -0.14 3.68
CA LEU A 58 13.14 -0.73 4.82
C LEU A 58 14.59 -1.07 4.47
N ASP A 59 14.93 -1.08 3.19
CA ASP A 59 16.23 -1.46 2.67
C ASP A 59 16.73 -0.46 1.63
N HIS A 60 18.06 -0.43 1.44
CA HIS A 60 18.70 0.44 0.45
C HIS A 60 18.37 0.03 -0.99
N GLN A 61 18.00 -1.24 -1.22
CA GLN A 61 17.66 -1.77 -2.53
C GLN A 61 16.18 -1.53 -2.89
N ARG A 62 15.37 -0.97 -1.98
CA ARG A 62 13.92 -0.76 -2.14
C ARG A 62 13.18 -2.04 -2.56
N VAL A 63 13.56 -3.16 -1.98
CA VAL A 63 12.86 -4.45 -2.13
C VAL A 63 11.78 -4.58 -1.07
N TRP A 64 12.06 -4.09 0.14
CA TRP A 64 11.18 -4.19 1.29
C TRP A 64 10.54 -2.85 1.60
N TYR A 65 9.23 -2.88 1.74
CA TYR A 65 8.42 -1.72 2.05
C TYR A 65 7.58 -1.98 3.30
N ARG A 66 7.24 -0.89 3.97
CA ARG A 66 6.16 -0.85 4.95
C ARG A 66 5.35 0.41 4.79
N TYR A 67 4.10 0.36 5.21
CA TYR A 67 3.32 1.56 5.42
C TYR A 67 3.74 2.24 6.72
N HIS A 68 3.65 3.57 6.73
CA HIS A 68 3.75 4.37 7.94
C HIS A 68 2.62 3.96 8.90
N HIS A 69 2.90 3.86 10.20
CA HIS A 69 1.99 3.29 11.20
C HIS A 69 0.51 3.74 11.09
N LEU A 70 0.24 5.04 11.23
CA LEU A 70 -1.06 5.69 11.03
C LEU A 70 -1.71 5.38 9.68
N PHE A 71 -0.94 5.30 8.60
CA PHE A 71 -1.49 5.00 7.28
C PHE A 71 -1.87 3.52 7.19
N GLY A 72 -0.98 2.62 7.63
CA GLY A 72 -1.27 1.19 7.71
C GLY A 72 -2.48 0.88 8.59
N ASP A 73 -2.64 1.59 9.71
CA ASP A 73 -3.80 1.42 10.60
C ASP A 73 -5.10 1.84 9.94
N VAL A 74 -5.12 2.95 9.20
CA VAL A 74 -6.27 3.39 8.40
C VAL A 74 -6.61 2.36 7.32
N LEU A 75 -5.61 1.89 6.56
CA LEU A 75 -5.80 0.89 5.51
C LEU A 75 -6.34 -0.43 6.07
N ARG A 76 -5.81 -0.91 7.20
CA ARG A 76 -6.32 -2.11 7.90
C ARG A 76 -7.72 -1.91 8.46
N GLY A 77 -8.03 -0.71 8.94
CA GLY A 77 -9.38 -0.33 9.35
C GLY A 77 -10.37 -0.47 8.19
N ARG A 78 -10.01 0.05 7.01
CA ARG A 78 -10.80 -0.11 5.78
C ARG A 78 -10.91 -1.58 5.34
N LEU A 79 -9.81 -2.33 5.38
CA LEU A 79 -9.81 -3.76 5.04
C LEU A 79 -10.79 -4.55 5.93
N ARG A 80 -10.80 -4.28 7.24
CA ARG A 80 -11.74 -4.90 8.18
C ARG A 80 -13.19 -4.47 7.97
N ALA A 81 -13.43 -3.25 7.48
CA ALA A 81 -14.77 -2.76 7.17
C ALA A 81 -15.27 -3.27 5.81
N SER A 82 -14.37 -3.60 4.88
CA SER A 82 -14.69 -4.19 3.57
C SER A 82 -14.76 -5.71 3.59
N ALA A 83 -14.09 -6.37 4.53
CA ALA A 83 -14.26 -7.79 4.79
C ALA A 83 -15.58 -8.02 5.54
N PRO A 84 -16.49 -8.88 5.02
CA PRO A 84 -17.78 -9.16 5.64
C PRO A 84 -17.68 -9.91 6.98
#